data_AF-A0A066VBQ5-F1
#
_entry.id   AF-A0A066VBQ5-F1
#
_cell.length_a   1.000
_cell.length_b   1.000
_cell.length_c   1.000
_cell.angle_alpha   90.00
_cell.angle_beta   90.00
_cell.angle_gamma   90.00
#
_symmetry.space_group_name_H-M   'P 1'
#
loop_
_entity.id
_entity.type
_entity.pdbx_description
1 polymer ?
#
loop_
_entity_poly.entity_id
_entity_poly.type
_entity_poly.pdbx_seq_one_letter_code
_entity_poly.pdbx_strand_id
1 'polypeptide(L)' 'EIIRKNFNLKPGVIVRDLGLQKPIYRKTAAGGHFGRSEFSWEQPKKLSA' A
#
# COMPACT_ATOMS: atom_id res chain seq x y z
N GLU A 1 -17.05 -4.99 -8.94
CA GLU A 1 -17.05 -6.03 -7.89
C GLU A 1 -15.63 -6.51 -7.51
N ILE A 2 -14.76 -6.79 -8.50
CA ILE A 2 -13.36 -7.26 -8.33
C ILE A 2 -12.58 -6.49 -7.25
N ILE A 3 -12.66 -5.16 -7.22
CA ILE A 3 -11.96 -4.36 -6.19
C ILE A 3 -12.42 -4.72 -4.77
N ARG A 4 -13.73 -4.81 -4.52
CA ARG A 4 -14.25 -5.15 -3.18
C ARG A 4 -13.92 -6.59 -2.79
N LYS A 5 -13.79 -7.50 -3.76
CA LYS A 5 -13.35 -8.89 -3.54
C LYS A 5 -11.87 -8.99 -3.16
N ASN A 6 -11.04 -8.11 -3.72
CA ASN A 6 -9.58 -8.19 -3.58
C ASN A 6 -8.99 -7.21 -2.55
N PHE A 7 -9.67 -6.11 -2.26
CA PHE A 7 -9.17 -5.05 -1.39
C PHE A 7 -10.17 -4.71 -0.30
N ASN A 8 -9.70 -4.80 0.95
CA ASN A 8 -10.42 -4.30 2.10
C ASN A 8 -9.87 -2.93 2.47
N LEU A 9 -10.60 -1.87 2.11
CA LEU A 9 -10.16 -0.48 2.24
C LEU A 9 -10.46 0.12 3.62
N LYS A 10 -10.76 -0.70 4.63
CA LYS A 10 -10.89 -0.21 6.01
C LYS A 10 -9.52 0.29 6.50
N PRO A 11 -9.43 1.43 7.22
CA PRO A 11 -8.16 2.01 7.63
C PRO A 11 -7.21 1.04 8.35
N GLY A 12 -7.72 0.27 9.32
CA GLY A 12 -6.91 -0.71 10.05
C GLY A 12 -6.39 -1.86 9.18
N VAL A 13 -7.12 -2.23 8.13
CA VAL A 13 -6.68 -3.26 7.18
C VAL A 13 -5.65 -2.69 6.21
N ILE A 14 -5.81 -1.45 5.74
CA ILE A 14 -4.79 -0.75 4.94
C ILE A 14 -3.48 -0.65 5.72
N VAL A 15 -3.53 -0.24 6.99
CA VAL A 15 -2.35 -0.13 7.85
C VAL A 15 -1.63 -1.47 7.97
N ARG A 16 -2.38 -2.57 8.16
CA ARG A 16 -1.82 -3.91 8.26
C ARG A 16 -1.22 -4.37 6.92
N ASP A 17 -2.01 -4.33 5.85
CA ASP A 17 -1.65 -4.88 4.54
C ASP A 17 -0.47 -4.13 3.91
N LEU A 18 -0.35 -2.81 4.15
CA LEU A 18 0.77 -1.99 3.68
C LEU A 18 1.87 -1.80 4.73
N GLY A 19 1.72 -2.33 5.95
CA GLY A 19 2.73 -2.22 7.01
C GLY A 19 3.04 -0.78 7.43
N LEU A 20 2.02 0.07 7.54
CA LEU A 20 2.17 1.53 7.70
C LEU A 20 2.62 1.97 9.11
N GLN A 21 2.68 1.08 10.09
CA GLN A 21 3.22 1.42 11.43
C GLN A 21 4.76 1.51 11.44
N LYS A 22 5.43 1.17 10.34
CA LYS A 22 6.89 1.26 10.22
C LYS A 22 7.33 2.73 10.09
N PRO A 23 8.49 3.11 10.66
CA PRO A 23 9.02 4.47 10.53
C PRO A 23 9.65 4.73 9.15
N ILE A 24 8.82 4.73 8.09
CA ILE A 24 9.27 4.81 6.68
C ILE A 24 9.03 6.19 6.04
N TYR A 25 8.23 7.06 6.67
CA TYR A 25 7.71 8.29 6.06
C TYR A 25 8.76 9.36 5.75
N ARG A 26 9.90 9.39 6.45
CA ARG A 26 10.98 10.33 6.12
C ARG A 26 11.46 10.17 4.68
N LYS A 27 11.46 8.92 4.16
CA LYS A 27 11.91 8.62 2.79
C LYS A 27 10.93 9.12 1.73
N THR A 28 9.66 9.32 2.06
CA THR A 28 8.64 9.77 1.10
C THR A 28 8.62 11.30 0.93
N ALA A 29 9.26 12.05 1.84
CA ALA A 29 9.23 13.51 1.87
C ALA A 29 10.03 14.19 0.73
N ALA A 30 10.80 13.43 -0.05
CA ALA A 30 11.55 13.92 -1.20
C ALA A 30 11.51 12.89 -2.34
N GLY A 31 11.52 13.38 -3.59
CA GLY A 31 11.46 12.52 -4.77
C GLY A 31 10.09 11.86 -5.00
N GLY A 32 9.03 12.33 -4.33
CA GLY A 32 7.67 11.84 -4.47
C GLY A 32 7.36 10.59 -3.64
N HIS A 33 6.06 10.34 -3.43
CA HIS A 33 5.53 9.21 -2.66
C HIS A 33 5.34 7.94 -3.49
N PHE A 34 5.25 8.08 -4.82
CA PHE A 34 4.90 7.00 -5.76
C PHE A 34 6.02 6.72 -6.77
N GLY A 35 5.94 5.58 -7.43
CA GLY A 35 6.88 5.16 -8.48
C GLY A 35 8.21 4.61 -7.95
N ARG A 36 8.29 4.31 -6.65
CA ARG A 36 9.50 3.81 -5.99
C ARG A 36 9.24 2.44 -5.36
N SER A 37 9.87 1.40 -5.91
CA SER A 37 9.62 -0.01 -5.56
C SER A 37 9.85 -0.39 -4.09
N GLU A 38 10.53 0.46 -3.31
CA GLU A 38 10.76 0.26 -1.88
C GLU A 38 9.50 0.39 -1.01
N PHE A 39 8.41 0.97 -1.52
CA PHE A 39 7.17 1.15 -0.78
C PHE A 39 6.15 0.04 -1.06
N SER A 40 5.42 -0.38 -0.03
CA SER A 40 4.47 -1.50 -0.11
C SER A 40 3.29 -1.22 -1.04
N TRP A 41 2.87 0.04 -1.18
CA TRP A 41 1.79 0.43 -2.11
C TRP A 41 2.21 0.40 -3.58
N GLU A 42 3.51 0.33 -3.87
CA GLU A 42 4.03 0.15 -5.23
C GLU A 42 4.10 -1.32 -5.65
N GLN A 43 3.84 -2.25 -4.73
CA GLN A 43 3.85 -3.69 -5.02
C GLN A 43 2.45 -4.15 -5.47
N PRO A 44 2.24 -4.48 -6.76
CA PRO A 44 0.91 -4.79 -7.26
C PRO A 44 0.37 -6.08 -6.64
N LYS A 45 -0.87 -6.01 -6.15
CA LYS A 45 -1.58 -7.19 -5.65
C LYS A 45 -2.08 -8.02 -6.83
N LYS A 46 -1.76 -9.32 -6.84
CA LYS A 46 -2.39 -10.28 -7.76
C LYS A 46 -3.88 -10.37 -7.44
N LEU A 47 -4.73 -10.16 -8.45
CA LEU A 47 -6.17 -10.17 -8.30
C LEU A 47 -6.71 -11.57 -8.58
N SER A 48 -7.67 -12.02 -7.77
CA SER A 48 -8.57 -13.11 -8.13
C SER A 48 -9.74 -12.54 -8.93
N ALA A 49 -10.13 -13.26 -9.99
CA ALA A 49 -11.34 -12.96 -10.78
C ALA A 49 -12.61 -13.11 -9.93
#